data_AF-A0A7G5H5R4-F1
#
_entry.id   AF-A0A7G5H5R4-F1
#
_cell.length_a   1.000
_cell.length_b   1.000
_cell.length_c   1.000
_cell.angle_alpha   90.00
_cell.angle_beta   90.00
_cell.angle_gamma   90.00
#
_symmetry.space_group_name_H-M   'P 1'
#
loop_
_entity.id
_entity.type
_entity.pdbx_description
1 polymer ?
#
loop_
_entity_poly.entity_id
_entity_poly.type
_entity_poly.pdbx_seq_one_letter_code
_entity_poly.pdbx_strand_id
1 'polypeptide(L)'
;MKKDNIVLDKSFRFAIRIIRLYQHLKDTKKEFVLSKQMLRSGTSVGANVREGNNAESKADFIHKMGVAQKEADETLYWLELLNATDYLTIAEFESIYQDANELLKLIRSIILTAKSNR
;
A
#
# COMPACT_ATOMS: atom_id res chain seq x y z
N MET A 1 12.54 23.52 -7.56
CA MET A 1 12.60 22.09 -7.96
C MET A 1 11.70 21.30 -7.01
N LYS A 2 10.56 20.80 -7.47
CA LYS A 2 9.70 19.94 -6.64
C LYS A 2 10.54 18.72 -6.25
N LYS A 3 10.76 18.47 -4.95
CA LYS A 3 11.23 17.17 -4.49
C LYS A 3 10.24 16.16 -5.06
N ASP A 4 10.67 15.28 -5.95
CA ASP A 4 9.86 14.13 -6.35
C ASP A 4 9.48 13.43 -5.05
N ASN A 5 8.19 13.47 -4.72
CA ASN A 5 7.70 12.86 -3.49
C ASN A 5 7.64 11.35 -3.75
N ILE A 6 8.76 10.68 -3.50
CA ILE A 6 8.99 9.26 -3.81
C ILE A 6 7.83 8.38 -3.31
N VAL A 7 7.26 8.70 -2.13
CA VAL A 7 6.14 7.92 -1.59
C VAL A 7 4.84 8.12 -2.38
N LEU A 8 4.61 9.30 -2.98
CA LEU A 8 3.46 9.54 -3.87
C LEU A 8 3.57 8.71 -5.16
N ASP A 9 4.74 8.71 -5.82
CA ASP A 9 4.95 7.91 -7.04
C ASP A 9 4.82 6.41 -6.74
N LYS A 10 5.56 5.91 -5.74
CA LYS A 10 5.54 4.49 -5.39
C LYS A 10 4.16 4.00 -4.98
N SER A 11 3.43 4.76 -4.16
CA SER A 11 2.09 4.35 -3.73
C SER A 11 1.07 4.38 -4.87
N PHE A 12 1.20 5.31 -5.82
CA PHE A 12 0.36 5.35 -7.02
C PHE A 12 0.64 4.15 -7.94
N ARG A 13 1.92 3.84 -8.20
CA ARG A 13 2.31 2.67 -9.00
C ARG A 13 1.89 1.37 -8.34
N PHE A 14 2.01 1.27 -7.02
CA PHE A 14 1.53 0.12 -6.25
C PHE A 14 0.02 -0.05 -6.36
N ALA A 15 -0.77 1.03 -6.25
CA ALA A 15 -2.21 0.97 -6.44
C ALA A 15 -2.60 0.41 -7.83
N ILE A 16 -1.87 0.79 -8.89
CA ILE A 16 -2.06 0.21 -10.24
C ILE A 16 -1.78 -1.30 -10.23
N ARG A 17 -0.71 -1.76 -9.56
CA ARG A 17 -0.39 -3.19 -9.45
C ARG A 17 -1.48 -3.95 -8.70
N ILE A 18 -2.00 -3.39 -7.60
CA ILE A 18 -3.11 -3.97 -6.82
C ILE A 18 -4.38 -4.10 -7.66
N ILE A 19 -4.72 -3.08 -8.46
CA ILE A 19 -5.87 -3.14 -9.37
C ILE A 19 -5.71 -4.25 -10.41
N ARG A 20 -4.52 -4.38 -11.01
CA ARG A 20 -4.21 -5.45 -11.97
C ARG A 20 -4.24 -6.84 -11.32
N LEU A 21 -3.74 -6.96 -10.10
CA LEU A 21 -3.80 -8.21 -9.35
C LEU A 21 -5.25 -8.60 -9.04
N TYR A 22 -6.08 -7.65 -8.61
CA TYR A 22 -7.50 -7.88 -8.39
C TYR A 22 -8.21 -8.39 -9.67
N GLN A 23 -7.92 -7.77 -10.83
CA GLN A 23 -8.46 -8.22 -12.12
C GLN A 23 -8.04 -9.66 -12.42
N HIS A 24 -6.75 -9.99 -12.22
CA HIS A 24 -6.26 -11.36 -12.42
C HIS A 24 -6.93 -12.38 -11.50
N LEU A 25 -7.01 -12.08 -10.19
CA LEU A 25 -7.65 -12.96 -9.21
C LEU A 25 -9.14 -13.19 -9.53
N LYS A 26 -9.84 -12.12 -9.91
CA LYS A 26 -11.26 -12.19 -10.26
C LYS A 26 -11.50 -12.95 -11.57
N ASP A 27 -10.77 -12.60 -12.62
CA ASP A 27 -11.09 -13.05 -13.97
C ASP A 27 -10.49 -14.43 -14.26
N THR A 28 -9.31 -14.73 -13.72
CA THR A 28 -8.61 -16.01 -13.93
C THR A 28 -8.85 -16.99 -12.79
N LYS A 29 -8.66 -16.56 -11.54
CA LYS A 29 -8.75 -17.46 -10.36
C LYS A 29 -10.15 -17.59 -9.77
N LYS A 30 -11.10 -16.75 -10.22
CA LYS A 30 -12.48 -16.67 -9.70
C LYS A 30 -12.52 -16.48 -8.18
N GLU A 31 -11.58 -15.70 -7.66
CA GLU A 31 -11.56 -15.26 -6.26
C GLU A 31 -12.20 -13.86 -6.17
N PHE A 32 -13.06 -13.62 -5.18
CA PHE A 32 -13.86 -12.39 -5.09
C PHE A 32 -13.86 -11.72 -3.71
N VAL A 33 -13.44 -12.43 -2.67
CA VAL A 33 -13.57 -11.99 -1.28
C VAL A 33 -12.25 -11.41 -0.81
N LEU A 34 -11.17 -12.20 -0.85
CA LEU A 34 -9.84 -11.77 -0.41
C LEU A 34 -9.27 -10.68 -1.33
N SER A 35 -9.42 -10.87 -2.63
CA SER A 35 -9.03 -9.92 -3.67
C SER A 35 -9.71 -8.56 -3.51
N LYS A 36 -10.97 -8.54 -3.05
CA LYS A 36 -11.69 -7.29 -2.78
C LYS A 36 -11.20 -6.59 -1.51
N GLN A 37 -10.85 -7.34 -0.46
CA GLN A 37 -10.23 -6.77 0.74
C GLN A 37 -8.86 -6.17 0.40
N MET A 38 -8.01 -6.94 -0.28
CA MET A 38 -6.71 -6.50 -0.78
C MET A 38 -6.81 -5.28 -1.71
N LEU A 39 -7.80 -5.25 -2.62
CA LEU A 39 -8.03 -4.10 -3.50
C LEU A 39 -8.29 -2.83 -2.70
N ARG A 40 -9.16 -2.93 -1.67
CA ARG A 40 -9.52 -1.78 -0.85
C ARG A 40 -8.31 -1.29 -0.04
N SER A 41 -7.63 -2.17 0.68
CA SER A 41 -6.48 -1.78 1.50
C SER A 41 -5.33 -1.27 0.63
N GLY A 42 -4.99 -1.98 -0.46
CA GLY A 42 -3.84 -1.65 -1.30
C GLY A 42 -3.99 -0.33 -2.06
N THR A 43 -5.21 0.04 -2.46
CA THR A 43 -5.48 1.34 -3.08
C THR A 43 -5.61 2.47 -2.05
N SER A 44 -6.06 2.16 -0.83
CA SER A 44 -6.17 3.10 0.29
C SER A 44 -4.81 3.67 0.74
N VAL A 45 -3.71 2.91 0.55
CA VAL A 45 -2.35 3.40 0.83
C VAL A 45 -2.06 4.70 0.08
N GLY A 46 -2.21 4.69 -1.25
CA GLY A 46 -1.94 5.87 -2.09
C GLY A 46 -2.92 7.02 -1.85
N ALA A 47 -4.19 6.70 -1.54
CA ALA A 47 -5.19 7.69 -1.19
C ALA A 47 -4.79 8.46 0.08
N ASN A 48 -4.43 7.75 1.15
CA ASN A 48 -4.02 8.37 2.41
C ASN A 48 -2.67 9.10 2.32
N VAL A 49 -1.73 8.61 1.51
CA VAL A 49 -0.47 9.35 1.24
C VAL A 49 -0.78 10.68 0.53
N ARG A 50 -1.73 10.68 -0.41
CA ARG A 50 -2.17 11.90 -1.11
C ARG A 50 -2.87 12.88 -0.17
N GLU A 51 -3.73 12.39 0.71
CA GLU A 51 -4.35 13.22 1.75
C GLU A 51 -3.31 13.80 2.71
N GLY A 52 -2.35 12.99 3.16
CA GLY A 52 -1.24 13.46 4.00
C GLY A 52 -0.44 14.56 3.33
N ASN A 53 -0.14 14.46 2.03
CA ASN A 53 0.56 15.51 1.30
C ASN A 53 -0.21 16.85 1.26
N ASN A 54 -1.52 16.84 1.45
CA ASN A 54 -2.38 18.03 1.51
C ASN A 54 -2.82 18.36 2.95
N ALA A 55 -2.18 17.77 3.96
CA ALA A 55 -2.58 17.93 5.36
C ALA A 55 -2.49 19.38 5.83
N GLU A 56 -3.45 19.79 6.65
CA GLU A 56 -3.56 21.16 7.18
C GLU A 56 -2.62 21.41 8.36
N SER A 57 -2.11 20.35 8.97
CA SER A 57 -1.16 20.42 10.06
C SER A 57 -0.21 19.23 10.06
N LYS A 58 0.88 19.35 10.83
CA LYS A 58 1.81 18.25 11.05
C LYS A 58 1.16 17.05 11.76
N ALA A 59 0.22 17.29 12.68
CA ALA A 59 -0.51 16.22 13.37
C ALA A 59 -1.42 15.47 12.40
N ASP A 60 -2.11 16.21 11.51
CA ASP A 60 -2.93 15.63 10.45
C ASP A 60 -2.08 14.84 9.44
N PHE A 61 -0.93 15.38 9.02
CA PHE A 61 0.04 14.66 8.19
C PHE A 61 0.43 13.30 8.80
N ILE A 62 0.82 13.30 10.08
CA ILE A 62 1.20 12.07 10.80
C ILE A 62 0.02 11.11 10.90
N HIS A 63 -1.19 11.61 11.14
CA HIS A 63 -2.40 10.79 11.20
C HIS A 63 -2.67 10.10 9.87
N LYS A 64 -2.71 10.83 8.75
CA LYS A 64 -2.95 10.29 7.40
C LYS A 64 -1.88 9.30 6.97
N MET A 65 -0.61 9.61 7.20
CA MET A 65 0.48 8.65 6.95
C MET A 65 0.36 7.40 7.84
N GLY A 66 -0.11 7.55 9.08
CA GLY A 66 -0.40 6.43 9.98
C GLY A 66 -1.54 5.53 9.50
N VAL A 67 -2.57 6.09 8.85
CA VAL A 67 -3.60 5.30 8.18
C VAL A 67 -3.00 4.56 6.98
N ALA A 68 -2.23 5.24 6.12
CA ALA A 68 -1.53 4.60 4.99
C ALA A 68 -0.62 3.45 5.45
N GLN A 69 0.03 3.58 6.61
CA GLN A 69 0.84 2.52 7.21
C GLN A 69 0.01 1.28 7.54
N LYS A 70 -1.15 1.46 8.17
CA LYS A 70 -2.05 0.35 8.54
C LYS A 70 -2.59 -0.37 7.30
N GLU A 71 -2.96 0.40 6.28
CA GLU A 71 -3.46 -0.13 5.01
C GLU A 71 -2.38 -0.92 4.25
N ALA A 72 -1.12 -0.49 4.31
CA ALA A 72 -0.01 -1.23 3.73
C ALA A 72 0.22 -2.56 4.46
N ASP A 73 0.16 -2.55 5.80
CA ASP A 73 0.30 -3.75 6.65
C ASP A 73 -0.86 -4.75 6.41
N GLU A 74 -2.10 -4.26 6.33
CA GLU A 74 -3.27 -5.09 5.98
C GLU A 74 -3.13 -5.68 4.57
N THR A 75 -2.59 -4.92 3.62
CA THR A 75 -2.35 -5.42 2.26
C THR A 75 -1.33 -6.55 2.23
N LEU A 76 -0.26 -6.47 3.04
CA LEU A 76 0.71 -7.57 3.18
C LEU A 76 0.02 -8.84 3.69
N TYR A 77 -0.82 -8.72 4.72
CA TYR A 77 -1.57 -9.85 5.26
C TYR A 77 -2.46 -10.54 4.20
N TRP A 78 -3.17 -9.76 3.38
CA TRP A 78 -3.97 -10.35 2.30
C TRP A 78 -3.11 -11.02 1.22
N LEU A 79 -1.95 -10.46 0.90
CA LEU A 79 -1.00 -11.09 -0.03
C LEU A 79 -0.45 -12.41 0.53
N GLU A 80 -0.14 -12.47 1.83
CA GLU A 80 0.30 -13.69 2.52
C GLU A 80 -0.78 -14.77 2.47
N LEU A 81 -2.04 -14.42 2.74
CA LEU A 81 -3.16 -15.37 2.64
C LEU A 81 -3.34 -15.87 1.20
N LEU A 82 -3.34 -14.98 0.21
CA LEU A 82 -3.48 -15.36 -1.20
C LEU A 82 -2.34 -16.29 -1.66
N ASN A 83 -1.13 -16.10 -1.15
CA ASN A 83 -0.01 -17.00 -1.42
C ASN A 83 -0.15 -18.34 -0.68
N ALA A 84 -0.51 -18.31 0.61
CA ALA A 84 -0.66 -19.51 1.44
C ALA A 84 -1.82 -20.42 0.98
N THR A 85 -2.77 -19.88 0.20
CA THR A 85 -3.89 -20.63 -0.38
C THR A 85 -3.80 -20.77 -1.90
N ASP A 86 -2.58 -20.74 -2.46
CA ASP A 86 -2.27 -21.05 -3.87
C ASP A 86 -2.95 -20.16 -4.93
N TYR A 87 -3.47 -18.99 -4.54
CA TYR A 87 -4.00 -18.00 -5.50
C TYR A 87 -2.88 -17.28 -6.26
N LEU A 88 -1.70 -17.15 -5.64
CA LEU A 88 -0.50 -16.57 -6.22
C LEU A 88 0.59 -17.63 -6.32
N THR A 89 1.35 -17.58 -7.41
CA THR A 89 2.65 -18.22 -7.46
C THR A 89 3.65 -17.47 -6.57
N ILE A 90 4.72 -18.14 -6.14
CA ILE A 90 5.79 -17.53 -5.34
C ILE A 90 6.35 -16.28 -6.04
N ALA A 91 6.55 -16.34 -7.36
CA ALA A 91 7.07 -15.20 -8.11
C ALA A 91 6.10 -14.00 -8.15
N GLU A 92 4.79 -14.24 -8.31
CA GLU A 92 3.77 -13.19 -8.26
C GLU A 92 3.68 -12.57 -6.87
N PHE A 93 3.68 -13.41 -5.83
CA PHE A 93 3.66 -12.99 -4.44
C PHE A 93 4.88 -12.12 -4.12
N GLU A 94 6.10 -12.64 -4.32
CA GLU A 94 7.34 -11.92 -3.99
C GLU A 94 7.40 -10.57 -4.71
N SER A 95 7.00 -10.54 -5.98
CA SER A 95 7.04 -9.31 -6.77
C SER A 95 6.15 -8.20 -6.22
N ILE A 96 4.93 -8.51 -5.76
CA ILE A 96 3.99 -7.50 -5.23
C ILE A 96 4.24 -7.24 -3.75
N TYR A 97 4.60 -8.27 -2.99
CA TYR A 97 4.91 -8.17 -1.56
C TYR A 97 6.12 -7.28 -1.30
N GLN A 98 7.16 -7.35 -2.15
CA GLN A 98 8.31 -6.45 -2.04
C GLN A 98 7.93 -4.97 -2.17
N ASP A 99 7.07 -4.62 -3.12
CA ASP A 99 6.58 -3.23 -3.28
C ASP A 99 5.79 -2.77 -2.05
N ALA A 100 4.89 -3.62 -1.54
CA ALA A 100 4.08 -3.32 -0.35
C ALA A 100 4.96 -3.12 0.89
N ASN A 101 5.96 -3.99 1.08
CA ASN A 101 6.88 -3.94 2.21
C ASN A 101 7.84 -2.73 2.11
N GLU A 102 8.30 -2.39 0.90
CA GLU A 102 9.06 -1.17 0.66
C GLU A 102 8.25 0.08 1.04
N LEU A 103 6.99 0.15 0.60
CA LEU A 103 6.08 1.25 0.95
C LEU A 103 5.86 1.34 2.45
N LEU A 104 5.62 0.22 3.13
CA LEU A 104 5.44 0.17 4.57
C LEU A 104 6.67 0.75 5.31
N LYS A 105 7.88 0.33 4.92
CA LYS A 105 9.14 0.84 5.50
C LYS A 105 9.33 2.33 5.22
N LEU A 106 9.06 2.77 4.00
CA LEU A 106 9.16 4.18 3.60
C LEU A 106 8.18 5.05 4.41
N ILE A 107 6.92 4.65 4.50
CA ILE A 107 5.89 5.36 5.28
C ILE A 107 6.27 5.43 6.76
N ARG A 108 6.72 4.31 7.36
CA ARG A 108 7.20 4.28 8.76
C ARG A 108 8.34 5.28 8.98
N SER A 109 9.33 5.32 8.08
CA SER A 109 10.46 6.26 8.16
C SER A 109 10.00 7.73 8.08
N ILE A 110 9.05 8.04 7.20
CA ILE A 110 8.46 9.38 7.06
C ILE A 110 7.76 9.80 8.36
N ILE A 111 6.96 8.91 8.97
CA ILE A 111 6.27 9.17 10.23
C ILE A 111 7.26 9.45 11.37
N LEU A 112 8.31 8.63 11.50
CA LEU A 112 9.33 8.80 12.53
C LEU A 112 10.07 10.12 12.38
N THR A 113 10.45 10.46 11.15
CA THR A 113 11.12 11.74 10.83
C THR A 113 10.22 12.93 11.16
N ALA A 114 8.94 12.86 10.78
CA ALA A 114 7.97 13.90 11.11
C ALA A 114 7.81 14.07 12.62
N LYS A 115 7.73 12.97 13.40
CA LYS A 115 7.64 13.06 14.87
C LYS A 115 8.89 13.67 15.52
N SER A 116 10.08 13.40 14.97
CA SER A 116 11.35 13.86 15.55
C SER A 116 11.66 15.34 15.29
N ASN A 117 11.26 15.88 14.14
CA ASN A 117 11.57 17.27 13.77
C ASN A 117 10.63 18.23 14.51
N ARG A 118 11.00 18.76 15.69
CA ARG A 118 10.18 19.74 16.42
C ARG A 118 9.93 21.00 15.61
#